data_AF-A0A6I3UT05-F1
#
_entry.id   AF-A0A6I3UT05-F1
#
_cell.length_a   1.000
_cell.length_b   1.000
_cell.length_c   1.000
_cell.angle_alpha   90.00
_cell.angle_beta   90.00
_cell.angle_gamma   90.00
#
_symmetry.space_group_name_H-M   'P 1'
#
loop_
_entity.id
_entity.type
_entity.pdbx_description
1 polymer ?
#
loop_
_entity_poly.entity_id
_entity_poly.type
_entity_poly.pdbx_seq_one_letter_code
_entity_poly.pdbx_strand_id
1 'polypeptide(L)'
;MNNVNNQPATEVPSSGITVKLNAKDNAGNWTSASNKKEVTVKIVSAKPTYPDKILVKNPDNIKDTEKNAIIEKLKEANKNHPTGAPTFAKGEGEHANDIVATYSDGTTYYVPLNDVTKYAR
;
A
#
# COMPACT_ATOMS: atom_id res chain seq x y z
N MET A 1 -9.77 16.22 7.47
CA MET A 1 -9.25 16.29 8.84
C MET A 1 -9.38 17.74 9.30
N ASN A 2 -10.27 17.99 10.26
CA ASN A 2 -10.39 19.32 10.86
C ASN A 2 -9.16 19.54 11.74
N ASN A 3 -8.42 20.61 11.49
CA ASN A 3 -7.24 21.02 12.23
C ASN A 3 -7.68 21.53 13.61
N VAL A 4 -7.92 20.62 14.56
CA VAL A 4 -8.16 20.95 15.96
C VAL A 4 -6.81 21.02 16.67
N ASN A 5 -6.43 22.23 17.09
CA ASN A 5 -5.18 22.65 17.70
C ASN A 5 -4.04 22.89 16.70
N ASN A 6 -3.46 24.09 16.75
CA ASN A 6 -2.28 24.59 16.01
C ASN A 6 -0.98 23.74 16.20
N GLN A 7 -1.08 22.45 16.47
CA GLN A 7 0.02 21.50 16.43
C GLN A 7 0.41 21.26 14.96
N PRO A 8 1.72 21.23 14.64
CA PRO A 8 2.17 20.83 13.33
C PRO A 8 1.71 19.39 13.07
N ALA A 9 1.19 19.13 11.86
CA ALA A 9 0.88 17.78 11.43
C ALA A 9 2.16 16.94 11.49
N THR A 10 2.13 15.82 12.21
CA THR A 10 3.26 14.90 12.35
C THR A 10 3.32 13.88 11.23
N GLU A 11 2.27 13.78 10.42
CA GLU A 11 2.11 12.79 9.34
C GLU A 11 1.41 13.41 8.13
N VAL A 12 1.69 12.86 6.95
CA VAL A 12 0.96 13.20 5.72
C VAL A 12 -0.34 12.40 5.68
N PRO A 13 -1.51 13.02 5.43
CA PRO A 13 -2.77 12.29 5.34
C PRO A 13 -2.73 11.19 4.28
N SER A 14 -3.37 10.03 4.54
CA SER A 14 -3.47 8.94 3.57
C SER A 14 -4.20 9.31 2.27
N SER A 15 -5.05 10.34 2.32
CA SER A 15 -5.69 10.95 1.13
C SER A 15 -4.72 11.76 0.26
N GLY A 16 -3.47 11.96 0.70
CA GLY A 16 -2.51 12.86 0.10
C GLY A 16 -2.72 14.32 0.49
N ILE A 17 -1.87 15.19 -0.07
CA ILE A 17 -1.92 16.65 0.08
C ILE A 17 -2.45 17.22 -1.23
N THR A 18 -3.53 18.00 -1.16
CA THR A 18 -4.04 18.75 -2.31
C THR A 18 -3.63 20.22 -2.21
N VAL A 19 -2.88 20.69 -3.20
CA VAL A 19 -2.52 22.10 -3.36
C VAL A 19 -3.45 22.72 -4.40
N LYS A 20 -4.09 23.83 -4.01
CA LYS A 20 -4.86 24.67 -4.93
C LYS A 20 -3.91 25.69 -5.56
N LEU A 21 -3.80 25.66 -6.89
CA LEU A 21 -3.00 26.58 -7.67
C LEU A 21 -3.91 27.68 -8.22
N ASN A 22 -3.87 28.85 -7.58
CA ASN A 22 -4.58 30.03 -8.04
C ASN A 22 -3.61 30.96 -8.77
N ALA A 23 -4.06 31.53 -9.88
CA ALA A 23 -3.34 32.60 -10.58
C ALA A 23 -4.08 33.92 -10.41
N LYS A 24 -3.37 35.04 -10.48
CA LYS A 24 -3.99 36.36 -10.65
C LYS A 24 -3.99 36.76 -12.12
N ASP A 25 -5.09 37.32 -12.59
CA ASP A 25 -5.12 38.02 -13.89
C ASP A 25 -4.43 39.40 -13.79
N ASN A 26 -4.32 40.10 -14.92
CA ASN A 26 -3.72 41.44 -14.97
C ASN A 26 -4.52 42.50 -14.18
N ALA A 27 -5.78 42.22 -13.87
CA ALA A 27 -6.64 43.06 -13.02
C ALA A 27 -6.51 42.72 -11.52
N GLY A 28 -5.68 41.73 -11.17
CA GLY A 28 -5.43 41.30 -9.80
C GLY A 28 -6.45 40.30 -9.24
N ASN A 29 -7.40 39.84 -10.05
CA ASN A 29 -8.41 38.86 -9.63
C ASN A 29 -7.80 37.46 -9.60
N TRP A 30 -8.05 36.72 -8.52
CA TRP A 30 -7.71 35.30 -8.46
C TRP A 30 -8.62 34.46 -9.36
N THR A 31 -8.07 33.42 -9.98
CA THR A 31 -8.85 32.39 -10.70
C THR A 31 -9.94 31.80 -9.80
N SER A 32 -11.20 31.80 -10.27
CA SER A 32 -12.35 31.32 -9.51
C SER A 32 -12.38 29.79 -9.37
N ALA A 33 -13.18 29.29 -8.42
CA ALA A 33 -13.32 27.86 -8.16
C ALA A 33 -13.77 27.03 -9.38
N SER A 34 -14.49 27.64 -10.33
CA SER A 34 -14.90 27.00 -11.58
C SER A 34 -13.72 26.67 -12.51
N ASN A 35 -12.60 27.39 -12.39
CA ASN A 35 -11.38 27.18 -13.16
C ASN A 35 -10.21 26.73 -12.26
N LYS A 36 -10.50 26.08 -11.12
CA LYS A 36 -9.48 25.64 -10.17
C LYS A 36 -8.50 24.66 -10.81
N LYS A 37 -7.21 24.86 -10.55
CA LYS A 37 -6.16 23.87 -10.84
C LYS A 37 -5.74 23.28 -9.51
N GLU A 38 -5.93 21.99 -9.33
CA GLU A 38 -5.54 21.26 -8.12
C GLU A 38 -4.47 20.24 -8.48
N VAL A 39 -3.46 20.13 -7.61
CA VAL A 39 -2.48 19.04 -7.66
C VAL A 39 -2.60 18.27 -6.38
N THR A 40 -2.83 16.96 -6.50
CA THR A 40 -2.82 16.04 -5.36
C THR A 40 -1.54 15.22 -5.40
N VAL A 41 -0.77 15.28 -4.32
CA VAL A 41 0.43 14.45 -4.12
C VAL A 41 0.10 13.41 -3.07
N LYS A 42 0.19 12.12 -3.44
CA LYS A 42 0.06 11.01 -2.51
C LYS A 42 1.43 10.36 -2.29
N ILE A 43 1.81 10.22 -1.04
CA ILE A 43 2.96 9.38 -0.65
C ILE A 43 2.39 7.98 -0.45
N VAL A 44 2.99 6.99 -1.11
CA VAL A 44 2.58 5.58 -1.02
C VAL A 44 3.68 4.74 -0.41
N SER A 45 3.27 3.68 0.28
CA SER A 45 4.16 2.70 0.85
C SER A 45 4.95 1.95 -0.22
N ALA A 46 6.22 1.64 0.07
CA ALA A 46 7.07 0.84 -0.81
C ALA A 46 6.56 -0.61 -0.86
N LYS A 47 6.89 -1.32 -1.95
CA LYS A 47 6.58 -2.75 -2.13
C LYS A 47 7.08 -3.57 -0.94
N PRO A 48 6.30 -4.53 -0.42
CA PRO A 48 6.72 -5.37 0.71
C PRO A 48 7.96 -6.21 0.38
N THR A 49 8.78 -6.42 1.40
CA THR A 49 9.92 -7.33 1.37
C THR A 49 9.43 -8.77 1.28
N TYR A 50 9.98 -9.55 0.35
CA TYR A 50 9.67 -10.97 0.24
C TYR A 50 10.67 -11.80 1.06
N PRO A 51 10.20 -12.82 1.80
CA PRO A 51 11.08 -13.76 2.47
C PRO A 51 11.76 -14.68 1.44
N ASP A 52 12.68 -15.51 1.91
CA ASP A 52 13.14 -16.67 1.15
C ASP A 52 11.96 -17.55 0.73
N LYS A 53 12.06 -18.12 -0.47
CA LYS A 53 11.01 -18.98 -1.03
C LYS A 53 10.73 -20.20 -0.15
N ILE A 54 9.45 -20.39 0.14
CA ILE A 54 8.93 -21.44 1.03
C ILE A 54 8.60 -22.69 0.21
N LEU A 55 9.00 -23.86 0.70
CA LEU A 55 8.70 -25.12 0.03
C LEU A 55 7.21 -25.46 0.20
N VAL A 56 6.49 -25.60 -0.92
CA VAL A 56 5.10 -26.08 -0.96
C VAL A 56 5.03 -27.45 -1.62
N LYS A 57 4.00 -28.21 -1.26
CA LYS A 57 3.83 -29.59 -1.75
C LYS A 57 3.31 -29.67 -3.18
N ASN A 58 2.34 -28.83 -3.51
CA ASN A 58 1.72 -28.79 -4.83
C ASN A 58 1.62 -27.32 -5.29
N PRO A 59 2.41 -26.90 -6.29
CA PRO A 59 2.37 -25.52 -6.78
C PRO A 59 1.01 -25.16 -7.43
N ASP A 60 0.27 -26.14 -7.94
CA ASP A 60 -1.03 -25.92 -8.58
C ASP A 60 -2.18 -25.84 -7.56
N ASN A 61 -1.93 -26.24 -6.31
CA ASN A 61 -2.93 -26.24 -5.25
C ASN A 61 -2.29 -26.02 -3.87
N ILE A 62 -1.86 -24.78 -3.63
CA ILE A 62 -1.31 -24.35 -2.34
C ILE A 62 -2.45 -24.25 -1.32
N LYS A 63 -2.36 -25.06 -0.27
CA LYS A 63 -3.41 -25.15 0.76
C LYS A 63 -3.42 -23.95 1.68
N ASP A 64 -4.55 -23.71 2.35
CA ASP A 64 -4.70 -22.64 3.34
C ASP A 64 -3.65 -22.69 4.46
N THR A 65 -3.27 -23.88 4.92
CA THR A 65 -2.19 -24.05 5.90
C THR A 65 -0.84 -23.59 5.36
N GLU A 66 -0.54 -23.84 4.09
CA GLU A 66 0.68 -23.34 3.43
C GLU A 66 0.60 -21.82 3.23
N LYS A 67 -0.56 -21.28 2.82
CA LYS A 67 -0.78 -19.83 2.72
C LYS A 67 -0.59 -19.12 4.06
N ASN A 68 -1.06 -19.70 5.16
CA ASN A 68 -0.86 -19.15 6.50
C ASN A 68 0.63 -19.11 6.89
N ALA A 69 1.39 -20.17 6.59
CA ALA A 69 2.83 -20.18 6.83
C ALA A 69 3.57 -19.12 5.99
N ILE A 70 3.13 -18.90 4.75
CA ILE A 70 3.64 -17.82 3.88
C ILE A 70 3.35 -16.44 4.49
N ILE A 71 2.12 -16.22 4.98
CA ILE A 71 1.72 -14.98 5.65
C ILE A 71 2.60 -14.71 6.88
N GLU A 72 2.88 -15.71 7.71
CA GLU A 72 3.75 -15.54 8.88
C GLU A 72 5.17 -15.11 8.50
N LYS A 73 5.75 -15.72 7.47
CA LYS A 73 7.08 -15.35 6.96
C LYS A 73 7.10 -13.95 6.34
N LEU A 74 6.04 -13.57 5.63
CA LEU A 74 5.86 -12.21 5.13
C LEU A 74 5.76 -11.20 6.27
N LYS A 75 5.00 -11.49 7.33
CA LYS A 75 4.94 -10.63 8.52
C LYS A 75 6.32 -10.47 9.15
N GLU A 76 7.07 -11.55 9.33
CA GLU A 76 8.43 -11.52 9.88
C GLU A 76 9.36 -10.64 9.05
N ALA A 77 9.38 -10.85 7.73
CA ALA A 77 10.24 -10.11 6.80
C ALA A 77 9.91 -8.60 6.76
N ASN A 78 8.73 -8.19 7.23
CA ASN A 78 8.25 -6.80 7.13
C ASN A 78 8.01 -6.12 8.49
N LYS A 79 8.41 -6.73 9.63
CA LYS A 79 8.24 -6.09 10.96
C LYS A 79 8.85 -4.70 11.05
N ASN A 80 10.00 -4.51 10.41
CA ASN A 80 10.76 -3.26 10.41
C ASN A 80 10.77 -2.58 9.02
N HIS A 81 9.72 -2.81 8.22
CA HIS A 81 9.63 -2.24 6.89
C HIS A 81 9.65 -0.69 6.96
N PRO A 82 10.40 0.01 6.09
CA PRO A 82 10.62 1.46 6.21
C PRO A 82 9.33 2.30 6.16
N THR A 83 8.26 1.76 5.59
CA THR A 83 6.94 2.42 5.50
C THR A 83 5.92 1.86 6.50
N GLY A 84 6.40 1.20 7.55
CA GLY A 84 5.56 0.48 8.52
C GLY A 84 5.20 -0.94 8.07
N ALA A 85 4.84 -1.79 9.02
CA ALA A 85 4.48 -3.18 8.75
C ALA A 85 3.09 -3.26 8.11
N PRO A 86 2.95 -3.85 6.90
CA PRO A 86 1.64 -4.10 6.32
C PRO A 86 0.94 -5.25 7.03
N THR A 87 -0.39 -5.27 6.90
CA THR A 87 -1.19 -6.45 7.17
C THR A 87 -1.17 -7.39 5.97
N PHE A 88 -1.20 -8.69 6.20
CA PHE A 88 -1.22 -9.70 5.15
C PHE A 88 -2.44 -10.60 5.29
N ALA A 89 -3.14 -10.82 4.18
CA ALA A 89 -4.33 -11.66 4.09
C ALA A 89 -4.28 -12.55 2.85
N LYS A 90 -5.04 -13.64 2.85
CA LYS A 90 -5.25 -14.47 1.66
C LYS A 90 -6.01 -13.64 0.62
N GLY A 91 -5.57 -13.68 -0.64
CA GLY A 91 -6.37 -13.11 -1.72
C GLY A 91 -7.62 -13.95 -2.01
N GLU A 92 -8.60 -13.31 -2.63
CA GLU A 92 -9.90 -13.87 -2.99
C GLU A 92 -10.22 -13.57 -4.46
N GLY A 93 -11.16 -14.30 -5.06
CA GLY A 93 -11.56 -14.11 -6.46
C GLY A 93 -10.39 -14.24 -7.42
N GLU A 94 -10.19 -13.23 -8.27
CA GLU A 94 -9.09 -13.19 -9.25
C GLU A 94 -7.70 -13.18 -8.59
N HIS A 95 -7.61 -12.82 -7.30
CA HIS A 95 -6.38 -12.80 -6.52
C HIS A 95 -6.23 -14.03 -5.59
N ALA A 96 -6.99 -15.11 -5.80
CA ALA A 96 -6.90 -16.31 -4.96
C ALA A 96 -5.49 -16.95 -4.92
N ASN A 97 -4.65 -16.66 -5.93
CA ASN A 97 -3.27 -17.11 -6.04
C ASN A 97 -2.23 -16.08 -5.55
N ASP A 98 -2.69 -15.07 -4.80
CA ASP A 98 -1.86 -14.04 -4.21
C ASP A 98 -2.06 -13.98 -2.68
N ILE A 99 -1.08 -13.40 -1.99
CA ILE A 99 -1.26 -12.82 -0.65
C ILE A 99 -1.43 -11.30 -0.82
N VAL A 100 -2.44 -10.72 -0.19
CA VAL A 100 -2.70 -9.29 -0.24
C VAL A 100 -1.99 -8.62 0.93
N ALA A 101 -1.11 -7.66 0.63
CA ALA A 101 -0.49 -6.79 1.62
C ALA A 101 -1.19 -5.44 1.63
N THR A 102 -1.63 -4.98 2.80
CA THR A 102 -2.32 -3.69 2.97
C THR A 102 -1.62 -2.85 4.04
N TYR A 103 -1.18 -1.66 3.64
CA TYR A 103 -0.56 -0.68 4.51
C TYR A 103 -1.60 0.24 5.15
N SER A 104 -1.24 0.91 6.24
CA SER A 104 -2.12 1.84 6.96
C SER A 104 -2.52 3.08 6.12
N ASP A 105 -1.72 3.42 5.11
CA ASP A 105 -2.01 4.47 4.12
C ASP A 105 -3.02 4.04 3.03
N GLY A 106 -3.50 2.78 3.10
CA GLY A 106 -4.42 2.17 2.14
C GLY A 106 -3.77 1.67 0.86
N THR A 107 -2.44 1.75 0.72
CA THR A 107 -1.70 1.15 -0.38
C THR A 107 -1.80 -0.38 -0.30
N THR A 108 -2.14 -1.02 -1.41
CA THR A 108 -2.22 -2.47 -1.52
C THR A 108 -1.19 -3.01 -2.50
N TYR A 109 -0.64 -4.18 -2.18
CA TYR A 109 0.22 -4.95 -3.07
C TYR A 109 -0.26 -6.40 -3.09
N TYR A 110 -0.30 -6.99 -4.28
CA TYR A 110 -0.51 -8.42 -4.47
C TYR A 110 0.85 -9.10 -4.50
N VAL A 111 1.03 -10.10 -3.65
CA VAL A 111 2.24 -10.92 -3.56
C VAL A 111 1.95 -12.24 -4.25
N PRO A 112 2.45 -12.46 -5.49
CA PRO A 112 2.22 -13.70 -6.21
C PRO A 112 2.81 -14.87 -5.45
N LEU A 113 2.04 -15.96 -5.27
CA LEU A 113 2.55 -17.13 -4.56
C LEU A 113 3.82 -17.70 -5.22
N ASN A 114 3.98 -17.59 -6.53
CA ASN A 114 5.18 -18.05 -7.26
C ASN A 114 6.46 -17.27 -6.91
N ASP A 115 6.33 -16.03 -6.43
CA ASP A 115 7.47 -15.22 -6.01
C ASP A 115 7.98 -15.63 -4.62
N VAL A 116 7.10 -16.21 -3.79
CA VAL A 116 7.39 -16.56 -2.39
C VAL A 116 7.38 -18.06 -2.12
N THR A 117 7.15 -18.89 -3.14
CA THR A 117 7.16 -20.36 -3.02
C THR A 117 8.14 -21.03 -3.98
N LYS A 118 8.54 -22.23 -3.60
CA LYS A 118 9.30 -23.19 -4.40
C LYS A 118 8.70 -24.58 -4.19
N TYR A 119 8.97 -25.50 -5.09
CA TYR A 119 8.53 -26.88 -4.98
C TYR A 119 9.68 -27.80 -5.40
N ALA A 120 9.70 -29.01 -4.84
CA ALA A 120 10.60 -30.06 -5.32
C ALA A 120 10.10 -30.49 -6.71
N ARG A 121 11.00 -30.51 -7.70
CA ARG A 121 10.74 -31.11 -9.00
C ARG A 121 10.95 -32.62 -8.94
#